data_AF-A0A7V5E7K6-F1
#
_entry.id   AF-A0A7V5E7K6-F1
#
_cell.length_a   1.000
_cell.length_b   1.000
_cell.length_c   1.000
_cell.angle_alpha   90.00
_cell.angle_beta   90.00
_cell.angle_gamma   90.00
#
_symmetry.space_group_name_H-M   'P 1'
#
loop_
_entity.id
_entity.type
_entity.pdbx_description
1 polymer ?
#
loop_
_entity_poly.entity_id
_entity_poly.type
_entity_poly.pdbx_seq_one_letter_code
_entity_poly.pdbx_strand_id
1 'polypeptide(L)'
;MSCATTVKLDPTAFNVDKGPREEIPAVCKGAYVTSGFGVAVVNFTNNTTFEYAKLVESSVRGAADRKAVGGAAIGVVPGAAGLVWGEREKLAFQRDAQTTERQINAKLSESVEEGVTNEIVNLGGATVYTRKDLDKIMAEQKFQQSGLVDDKTLVQLGKLAGVKYIITGSVNNVDLSYKTFESARKGLEKGGSGSYLGDLLGTVAAAGLEAQEGWNISTDIAIRIIDVESGAIIFSKVVTGKHIIGKTPYPSFDALVGGMKRAAAKGLLDIRPQLSKWFSVKGYVMQTRTSPDGKMRSALINIGEKQGLKPGSILYAYTFQEVTDPFDEKKVSCDIIKLPVELRVTEQIQADKAWVLIEGKPEQITRVKVGQLVERKPLEGQGFFMKMGH
;
A
#
# COMPACT_ATOMS: atom_id res chain seq x y z
N MET A 1 -15.44 10.76 1.77
CA MET A 1 -14.25 11.63 1.87
C MET A 1 -14.63 12.82 2.73
N SER A 2 -14.33 12.77 4.03
CA SER A 2 -14.37 13.98 4.86
C SER A 2 -13.15 14.80 4.45
N CYS A 3 -13.36 15.99 3.88
CA CYS A 3 -12.27 16.93 3.67
C CYS A 3 -11.67 17.23 5.05
N ALA A 4 -10.47 16.69 5.31
CA ALA A 4 -9.69 17.10 6.46
C ALA A 4 -9.52 18.62 6.35
N THR A 5 -10.15 19.36 7.26
CA THR A 5 -10.02 20.81 7.35
C THR A 5 -8.54 21.13 7.53
N THR A 6 -7.93 21.67 6.47
CA THR A 6 -6.54 22.10 6.49
C THR A 6 -6.41 23.23 7.52
N VAL A 7 -5.64 22.99 8.58
CA VAL A 7 -5.42 23.99 9.62
C VAL A 7 -4.53 25.09 9.05
N LYS A 8 -5.12 26.28 8.91
CA LYS A 8 -4.39 27.51 8.61
C LYS A 8 -3.76 28.03 9.89
N LEU A 9 -2.45 28.21 9.87
CA LEU A 9 -1.69 28.72 11.01
C LEU A 9 -0.66 29.71 10.47
N ASP A 10 -0.63 30.90 11.04
CA ASP A 10 0.49 31.83 10.91
C ASP A 10 1.40 31.67 12.13
N PRO A 11 2.55 30.99 12.02
CA PRO A 11 3.45 30.77 13.14
C PRO A 11 4.07 32.07 13.66
N THR A 12 4.09 33.14 12.87
CA THR A 12 4.70 34.43 13.25
C THR A 12 3.84 35.22 14.24
N ALA A 13 2.53 34.96 14.27
CA ALA A 13 1.61 35.51 15.25
C ALA A 13 1.76 34.89 16.66
N PHE A 14 2.58 33.85 16.82
CA PHE A 14 2.78 33.12 18.07
C PHE A 14 4.13 33.48 18.71
N ASN A 15 4.15 33.56 20.03
CA ASN A 15 5.36 33.83 20.79
C ASN A 15 6.21 32.56 20.94
N VAL A 16 7.53 32.70 20.80
CA VAL A 16 8.46 31.58 20.97
C VAL A 16 8.57 31.19 22.45
N ASP A 17 8.33 29.92 22.76
CA ASP A 17 8.46 29.42 24.12
C ASP A 17 9.94 29.25 24.49
N LYS A 18 10.34 29.68 25.69
CA LYS A 18 11.69 29.50 26.25
C LYS A 18 11.75 28.40 27.33
N GLY A 19 10.81 27.47 27.29
CA GLY A 19 10.67 26.41 28.29
C GLY A 19 11.81 25.38 28.26
N PRO A 20 11.87 24.49 29.26
CA PRO A 20 12.87 23.44 29.33
C PRO A 20 12.77 22.50 28.13
N ARG A 21 13.93 22.01 27.69
CA ARG A 21 14.03 20.95 26.68
C ARG A 21 13.76 19.60 27.34
N GLU A 22 13.34 18.63 26.54
CA GLU A 22 13.23 17.25 26.98
C GLU A 22 14.64 16.70 27.29
N GLU A 23 14.82 16.14 28.47
CA GLU A 23 16.01 15.40 28.82
C GLU A 23 15.86 13.97 28.30
N ILE A 24 16.74 13.57 27.39
CA ILE A 24 16.69 12.25 26.74
C ILE A 24 17.68 11.33 27.47
N PRO A 25 17.20 10.29 28.19
CA PRO A 25 18.08 9.31 28.83
C PRO A 25 19.02 8.68 27.81
N ALA A 26 20.25 8.33 28.22
CA ALA A 26 21.25 7.77 27.31
C ALA A 26 20.75 6.48 26.63
N VAL A 27 20.04 5.64 27.38
CA VAL A 27 19.41 4.40 26.89
C VAL A 27 18.32 4.65 25.82
N CYS A 28 17.72 5.84 25.80
CA CYS A 28 16.66 6.20 24.88
C CYS A 28 17.15 6.87 23.59
N LYS A 29 18.44 7.23 23.48
CA LYS A 29 18.98 7.90 22.29
C LYS A 29 18.80 7.09 21.01
N GLY A 30 18.77 5.75 21.10
CA GLY A 30 18.50 4.87 19.98
C GLY A 30 17.12 5.09 19.34
N ALA A 31 16.13 5.56 20.10
CA ALA A 31 14.78 5.85 19.58
C ALA A 31 14.76 7.03 18.59
N TYR A 32 15.78 7.90 18.64
CA TYR A 32 15.93 9.08 17.79
C TYR A 32 16.76 8.84 16.53
N VAL A 33 17.29 7.64 16.34
CA VAL A 33 17.99 7.29 15.10
C VAL A 33 16.93 7.20 13.98
N THR A 34 16.71 8.32 13.32
CA THR A 34 15.73 8.55 12.25
C THR A 34 16.32 8.39 10.85
N SER A 35 17.60 8.00 10.73
CA SER A 35 18.19 7.69 9.42
C SER A 35 17.37 6.58 8.79
N GLY A 36 16.54 6.94 7.81
CA GLY A 36 15.67 6.04 7.08
C GLY A 36 16.47 4.82 6.69
N PHE A 37 16.17 3.70 7.33
CA PHE A 37 16.91 2.49 7.06
C PHE A 37 16.63 2.10 5.60
N GLY A 38 17.66 1.62 4.90
CA GLY A 38 17.51 1.15 3.54
C GLY A 38 16.55 -0.05 3.50
N VAL A 39 15.67 -0.08 2.52
CA VAL A 39 14.77 -1.20 2.25
C VAL A 39 14.91 -1.58 0.80
N ALA A 40 15.26 -2.83 0.54
CA ALA A 40 15.26 -3.36 -0.81
C ALA A 40 13.90 -3.97 -1.12
N VAL A 41 13.28 -3.60 -2.25
CA VAL A 41 12.18 -4.36 -2.83
C VAL A 41 12.77 -5.18 -3.99
N VAL A 42 12.62 -6.49 -3.89
CA VAL A 42 13.15 -7.45 -4.87
C VAL A 42 12.02 -8.25 -5.51
N ASN A 43 12.36 -9.01 -6.55
CA ASN A 43 11.42 -9.71 -7.39
C ASN A 43 10.36 -10.48 -6.60
N PHE A 44 9.12 -10.29 -7.03
CA PHE A 44 8.01 -11.12 -6.65
C PHE A 44 7.92 -12.31 -7.60
N THR A 45 7.62 -13.49 -7.06
CA THR A 45 7.36 -14.67 -7.89
C THR A 45 5.91 -14.65 -8.39
N ASN A 46 5.68 -15.14 -9.60
CA ASN A 46 4.33 -15.34 -10.12
C ASN A 46 4.03 -16.85 -10.14
N ASN A 47 3.22 -17.31 -9.18
CA ASN A 47 2.78 -18.70 -9.09
C ASN A 47 1.39 -18.91 -9.72
N THR A 48 0.84 -17.88 -10.38
CA THR A 48 -0.47 -17.96 -11.06
C THR A 48 -0.32 -18.60 -12.43
N THR A 49 -1.42 -19.09 -12.99
CA THR A 49 -1.45 -19.58 -14.38
C THR A 49 -1.40 -18.45 -15.42
N PHE A 50 -1.37 -17.19 -15.02
CA PHE A 50 -1.52 -16.02 -15.90
C PHE A 50 -0.17 -15.38 -16.24
N GLU A 51 0.80 -16.16 -16.70
CA GLU A 51 2.14 -15.63 -17.03
C GLU A 51 2.23 -15.17 -18.49
N TYR A 52 1.82 -16.03 -19.44
CA TYR A 52 1.87 -15.77 -20.89
C TYR A 52 0.57 -16.22 -21.56
N ALA A 53 0.01 -15.38 -22.45
CA ALA A 53 -1.03 -15.78 -23.38
C ALA A 53 -0.53 -15.66 -24.82
N LYS A 54 -0.93 -16.64 -25.66
CA LYS A 54 -0.67 -16.64 -27.09
C LYS A 54 -1.90 -16.06 -27.81
N LEU A 55 -1.80 -14.82 -28.27
CA LEU A 55 -2.85 -14.21 -29.07
C LEU A 55 -2.59 -14.48 -30.55
N VAL A 56 -3.61 -15.00 -31.22
CA VAL A 56 -3.64 -15.25 -32.66
C VAL A 56 -4.51 -14.15 -33.27
N GLU A 57 -3.87 -13.12 -33.82
CA GLU A 57 -4.56 -12.01 -34.48
C GLU A 57 -4.66 -12.31 -35.98
N SER A 58 -5.88 -12.42 -36.51
CA SER A 58 -6.14 -12.58 -37.95
C SER A 58 -6.79 -11.31 -38.50
N SER A 59 -6.08 -10.58 -39.36
CA SER A 59 -6.65 -9.42 -40.08
C SER A 59 -7.14 -9.84 -41.46
N VAL A 60 -8.42 -9.61 -41.76
CA VAL A 60 -9.01 -9.83 -43.09
C VAL A 60 -9.15 -8.49 -43.80
N ARG A 61 -8.48 -8.30 -44.94
CA ARG A 61 -8.65 -7.11 -45.80
C ARG A 61 -9.82 -7.33 -46.76
N GLY A 62 -10.93 -6.62 -46.57
CA GLY A 62 -12.02 -6.53 -47.57
C GLY A 62 -13.34 -5.97 -47.05
N ALA A 63 -13.77 -4.83 -47.62
CA ALA A 63 -15.07 -4.11 -47.59
C ALA A 63 -15.86 -3.93 -46.27
N ALA A 64 -15.48 -4.57 -45.16
CA ALA A 64 -15.86 -4.22 -43.81
C ALA A 64 -14.78 -4.79 -42.89
N ASP A 65 -13.85 -3.93 -42.44
CA ASP A 65 -12.77 -4.30 -41.54
C ASP A 65 -13.32 -4.89 -40.23
N ARG A 66 -13.48 -6.22 -40.17
CA ARG A 66 -13.76 -6.95 -38.94
C ARG A 66 -12.47 -7.65 -38.51
N LYS A 67 -11.80 -7.08 -37.50
CA LYS A 67 -10.72 -7.75 -36.79
C LYS A 67 -11.32 -8.80 -35.85
N ALA A 68 -11.05 -10.08 -36.10
CA ALA A 68 -11.30 -11.14 -35.14
C ALA A 68 -9.99 -11.41 -34.39
N VAL A 69 -10.00 -11.19 -33.08
CA VAL A 69 -8.86 -11.46 -32.19
C VAL A 69 -9.20 -12.73 -31.40
N GLY A 70 -8.51 -13.83 -31.68
CA GLY A 70 -8.64 -15.09 -30.93
C GLY A 70 -7.47 -15.25 -29.97
N GLY A 71 -7.73 -15.30 -28.67
CA GLY A 71 -6.69 -15.54 -27.65
C GLY A 71 -6.72 -16.96 -27.14
N ALA A 72 -5.58 -17.64 -27.13
CA ALA A 72 -5.36 -18.85 -26.35
C ALA A 72 -4.68 -18.45 -25.02
N ALA A 73 -5.46 -18.44 -23.94
CA ALA A 73 -4.93 -18.34 -22.58
C ALA A 73 -5.00 -19.73 -21.93
N ILE A 74 -3.89 -20.22 -21.39
CA ILE A 74 -3.86 -21.43 -20.58
C ILE A 74 -4.20 -21.01 -19.15
N GLY A 75 -5.44 -21.24 -18.72
CA GLY A 75 -5.88 -20.94 -17.35
C GLY A 75 -7.01 -21.88 -16.93
N VAL A 76 -6.92 -22.43 -15.73
CA VAL A 76 -7.95 -23.31 -15.15
C VAL A 76 -8.89 -22.44 -14.32
N VAL A 77 -10.15 -22.28 -14.77
CA VAL A 77 -11.19 -21.56 -14.02
C VAL A 77 -12.01 -22.58 -13.22
N PRO A 78 -12.05 -22.54 -11.88
CA PRO A 78 -12.92 -23.43 -11.11
C PRO A 78 -14.39 -23.09 -11.34
N GLY A 79 -15.19 -24.07 -11.79
CA GLY A 79 -16.65 -23.92 -11.97
C GLY A 79 -17.16 -23.97 -13.42
N ALA A 80 -16.26 -23.99 -14.41
CA ALA A 80 -16.58 -24.38 -15.77
C ALA A 80 -15.75 -25.62 -16.11
N ALA A 81 -16.40 -26.70 -16.53
CA ALA A 81 -15.73 -27.88 -17.08
C ALA A 81 -14.71 -27.43 -18.13
N GLY A 82 -13.51 -28.01 -18.06
CA GLY A 82 -12.33 -27.56 -18.80
C GLY A 82 -12.61 -27.23 -20.26
N LEU A 83 -12.43 -25.97 -20.62
CA LEU A 83 -12.31 -25.54 -22.01
C LEU A 83 -10.86 -25.11 -22.22
N VAL A 84 -10.10 -26.04 -22.81
CA VAL A 84 -8.83 -25.75 -23.47
C VAL A 84 -9.13 -24.74 -24.58
N TRP A 85 -8.54 -23.54 -24.49
CA TRP A 85 -8.62 -22.54 -25.55
C TRP A 85 -7.80 -23.01 -26.75
N GLY A 86 -8.43 -23.83 -27.59
CA GLY A 86 -7.91 -24.26 -28.87
C GLY A 86 -8.24 -25.71 -29.21
N GLU A 87 -9.38 -25.94 -29.86
CA GLU A 87 -9.42 -26.62 -31.17
C GLU A 87 -10.84 -26.73 -31.75
N ARG A 88 -10.93 -26.35 -33.02
CA ARG A 88 -11.83 -26.85 -34.08
C ARG A 88 -13.32 -26.49 -34.03
N GLU A 89 -13.63 -25.33 -34.60
CA GLU A 89 -14.58 -25.34 -35.72
C GLU A 89 -13.79 -25.19 -37.03
N LYS A 90 -13.54 -26.32 -37.70
CA LYS A 90 -13.16 -26.33 -39.12
C LYS A 90 -14.39 -25.98 -39.94
N LEU A 91 -14.76 -24.70 -40.00
CA LEU A 91 -15.55 -24.20 -41.12
C LEU A 91 -14.57 -23.73 -42.19
N ALA A 92 -14.53 -24.47 -43.30
CA ALA A 92 -13.65 -24.23 -44.42
C ALA A 92 -13.90 -22.81 -44.99
N PHE A 93 -13.07 -21.86 -44.58
CA PHE A 93 -12.99 -20.55 -45.19
C PHE A 93 -11.55 -20.34 -45.65
N GLN A 94 -11.25 -20.78 -46.88
CA GLN A 94 -10.01 -20.41 -47.55
C GLN A 94 -10.09 -18.94 -47.94
N ARG A 95 -9.54 -18.06 -47.09
CA ARG A 95 -9.09 -16.72 -47.50
C ARG A 95 -7.84 -16.36 -46.71
N ASP A 96 -6.86 -15.80 -47.41
CA ASP A 96 -5.54 -15.44 -46.91
C ASP A 96 -5.63 -14.53 -45.68
N ALA A 97 -5.59 -15.13 -44.49
CA ALA A 97 -5.46 -14.43 -43.22
C ALA A 97 -3.98 -14.41 -42.84
N GLN A 98 -3.38 -13.22 -42.79
CA GLN A 98 -2.09 -13.06 -42.14
C GLN A 98 -2.29 -13.23 -40.63
N THR A 99 -1.88 -14.38 -40.11
CA THR A 99 -1.89 -14.68 -38.68
C THR A 99 -0.62 -14.11 -38.05
N THR A 100 -0.76 -13.10 -37.18
CA THR A 100 0.35 -12.62 -36.36
C THR A 100 0.18 -13.19 -34.95
N GLU A 101 1.12 -14.05 -34.53
CA GLU A 101 1.16 -14.55 -33.16
C GLU A 101 1.84 -13.49 -32.27
N ARG A 102 1.12 -12.98 -31.27
CA ARG A 102 1.69 -12.07 -30.25
C ARG A 102 1.67 -12.78 -28.90
N GLN A 103 2.85 -13.00 -28.33
CA GLN A 103 2.98 -13.38 -26.93
C GLN A 103 2.79 -12.13 -26.07
N ILE A 104 1.79 -12.14 -25.20
CA ILE A 104 1.59 -11.08 -24.21
C ILE A 104 1.91 -11.65 -22.83
N ASN A 105 2.90 -11.04 -22.16
CA ASN A 105 3.22 -11.31 -20.77
C ASN A 105 2.35 -10.41 -19.87
N ALA A 106 1.65 -11.01 -18.90
CA ALA A 106 0.76 -10.29 -18.01
C ALA A 106 1.50 -9.33 -17.05
N LYS A 107 2.78 -9.60 -16.76
CA LYS A 107 3.66 -8.83 -15.86
C LYS A 107 3.03 -8.54 -14.50
N LEU A 108 2.43 -9.58 -13.90
CA LEU A 108 1.70 -9.45 -12.63
C LEU A 108 2.66 -9.25 -11.46
N SER A 109 3.72 -10.04 -11.39
CA SER A 109 4.80 -9.93 -10.40
C SER A 109 5.43 -8.55 -10.39
N GLU A 110 5.78 -8.02 -11.56
CA GLU A 110 6.42 -6.71 -11.70
C GLU A 110 5.47 -5.59 -11.32
N SER A 111 4.18 -5.72 -11.66
CA SER A 111 3.16 -4.75 -11.26
C SER A 111 2.95 -4.74 -9.74
N VAL A 112 3.06 -5.89 -9.08
CA VAL A 112 3.00 -5.98 -7.61
C VAL A 112 4.26 -5.41 -6.97
N GLU A 113 5.44 -5.74 -7.49
CA GLU A 113 6.72 -5.20 -7.05
C GLU A 113 6.73 -3.67 -7.11
N GLU A 114 6.30 -3.09 -8.23
CA GLU A 114 6.17 -1.64 -8.41
C GLU A 114 5.13 -1.05 -7.46
N GLY A 115 3.99 -1.73 -7.28
CA GLY A 115 2.97 -1.32 -6.32
C GLY A 115 3.49 -1.26 -4.87
N VAL A 116 4.23 -2.28 -4.45
CA VAL A 116 4.86 -2.35 -3.12
C VAL A 116 5.94 -1.28 -3.00
N THR A 117 6.80 -1.11 -4.01
CA THR A 117 7.83 -0.07 -4.05
C THR A 117 7.22 1.31 -3.86
N ASN A 118 6.20 1.64 -4.65
CA ASN A 118 5.49 2.91 -4.57
C ASN A 118 4.82 3.11 -3.20
N GLU A 119 4.23 2.06 -2.63
CA GLU A 119 3.63 2.15 -1.30
C GLU A 119 4.69 2.50 -0.23
N ILE A 120 5.83 1.81 -0.22
CA ILE A 120 6.90 2.07 0.76
C ILE A 120 7.52 3.46 0.56
N VAL A 121 7.77 3.88 -0.69
CA VAL A 121 8.25 5.24 -1.00
C VAL A 121 7.27 6.29 -0.49
N ASN A 122 5.97 6.10 -0.71
CA ASN A 122 4.92 7.01 -0.25
C ASN A 122 4.77 7.04 1.27
N LEU A 123 5.17 5.98 1.98
CA LEU A 123 5.24 6.02 3.44
C LEU A 123 6.31 6.99 3.93
N GLY A 124 7.43 7.15 3.22
CA GLY A 124 8.47 8.14 3.49
C GLY A 124 9.37 7.86 4.72
N GLY A 125 9.16 6.73 5.40
CA GLY A 125 9.95 6.32 6.58
C GLY A 125 11.20 5.50 6.26
N ALA A 126 11.46 5.21 4.99
CA ALA A 126 12.59 4.39 4.54
C ALA A 126 13.13 4.84 3.18
N THR A 127 14.41 4.59 2.94
CA THR A 127 15.02 4.75 1.61
C THR A 127 14.85 3.45 0.84
N VAL A 128 14.18 3.51 -0.31
CA VAL A 128 13.85 2.31 -1.08
C VAL A 128 14.86 2.08 -2.19
N TYR A 129 15.34 0.84 -2.30
CA TYR A 129 16.22 0.35 -3.34
C TYR A 129 15.47 -0.71 -4.14
N THR A 130 15.47 -0.58 -5.46
CA THR A 130 14.87 -1.60 -6.34
C THR A 130 15.87 -2.72 -6.60
N ARG A 131 15.41 -3.86 -7.12
CA ARG A 131 16.33 -4.90 -7.58
C ARG A 131 17.38 -4.39 -8.56
N LYS A 132 16.99 -3.50 -9.47
CA LYS A 132 17.90 -2.90 -10.45
C LYS A 132 19.00 -2.07 -9.80
N ASP A 133 18.72 -1.42 -8.68
CA ASP A 133 19.72 -0.65 -7.94
C ASP A 133 20.73 -1.60 -7.28
N LEU A 134 20.24 -2.71 -6.72
CA LEU A 134 21.10 -3.75 -6.15
C LEU A 134 21.98 -4.43 -7.22
N ASP A 135 21.41 -4.73 -8.39
CA ASP A 135 22.15 -5.36 -9.48
C ASP A 135 23.26 -4.43 -10.02
N LYS A 136 23.04 -3.11 -10.06
CA LYS A 136 24.09 -2.12 -10.39
C LYS A 136 25.23 -2.15 -9.38
N ILE A 137 24.90 -2.12 -8.08
CA ILE A 137 25.91 -2.21 -7.00
C ILE A 137 26.74 -3.49 -7.17
N MET A 138 26.11 -4.62 -7.50
CA MET A 138 26.80 -5.88 -7.73
C MET A 138 27.72 -5.86 -8.96
N ALA A 139 27.26 -5.28 -10.06
CA ALA A 139 28.05 -5.13 -11.27
C ALA A 139 29.28 -4.25 -11.03
N GLU A 140 29.13 -3.16 -10.28
CA GLU A 140 30.22 -2.27 -9.87
C GLU A 140 31.24 -2.96 -8.96
N GLN A 141 30.77 -3.83 -8.05
CA GLN A 141 31.64 -4.63 -7.18
C GLN A 141 32.26 -5.86 -7.86
N LYS A 142 32.09 -6.01 -9.20
CA LYS A 142 32.59 -7.15 -10.00
C LYS A 142 32.25 -8.52 -9.41
N PHE A 143 31.11 -8.62 -8.73
CA PHE A 143 30.73 -9.86 -8.06
C PHE A 143 30.25 -10.87 -9.11
N GLN A 144 31.10 -11.83 -9.46
CA GLN A 144 30.76 -12.92 -10.38
C GLN A 144 30.18 -14.10 -9.60
N GLN A 145 28.86 -14.11 -9.37
CA GLN A 145 28.17 -15.35 -9.04
C GLN A 145 26.87 -15.49 -9.83
N SER A 146 26.88 -16.50 -10.69
CA SER A 146 25.80 -17.00 -11.52
C SER A 146 24.72 -17.67 -10.67
N GLY A 147 23.44 -17.37 -10.95
CA GLY A 147 22.29 -18.15 -10.48
C GLY A 147 21.70 -17.67 -9.15
N LEU A 148 20.93 -16.56 -9.21
CA LEU A 148 20.32 -15.91 -8.06
C LEU A 148 18.89 -16.42 -7.81
N VAL A 149 18.68 -17.34 -6.86
CA VAL A 149 17.32 -17.72 -6.38
C VAL A 149 17.24 -18.02 -4.87
N ASP A 150 18.33 -18.03 -4.09
CA ASP A 150 18.27 -18.38 -2.66
C ASP A 150 18.19 -17.14 -1.72
N ASP A 151 17.43 -17.27 -0.63
CA ASP A 151 17.21 -16.23 0.40
C ASP A 151 18.56 -15.75 1.01
N LYS A 152 19.55 -16.65 1.10
CA LYS A 152 20.90 -16.33 1.57
C LYS A 152 21.62 -15.31 0.68
N THR A 153 21.45 -15.42 -0.63
CA THR A 153 22.07 -14.50 -1.58
C THR A 153 21.39 -13.14 -1.53
N LEU A 154 20.06 -13.11 -1.34
CA LEU A 154 19.33 -11.86 -1.10
C LEU A 154 19.85 -11.14 0.15
N VAL A 155 20.04 -11.85 1.25
CA VAL A 155 20.60 -11.27 2.48
C VAL A 155 22.00 -10.71 2.26
N GLN A 156 22.88 -11.43 1.56
CA GLN A 156 24.23 -10.92 1.22
C GLN A 156 24.16 -9.66 0.37
N LEU A 157 23.29 -9.65 -0.65
CA LEU A 157 23.04 -8.50 -1.50
C LEU A 157 22.55 -7.30 -0.69
N GLY A 158 21.64 -7.54 0.26
CA GLY A 158 21.16 -6.51 1.16
C GLY A 158 22.27 -5.92 2.04
N LYS A 159 23.17 -6.75 2.55
CA LYS A 159 24.34 -6.31 3.34
C LYS A 159 25.25 -5.40 2.51
N LEU A 160 25.52 -5.77 1.25
CA LEU A 160 26.35 -4.97 0.34
C LEU A 160 25.70 -3.62 0.00
N ALA A 161 24.38 -3.59 -0.19
CA ALA A 161 23.63 -2.36 -0.45
C ALA A 161 23.37 -1.52 0.81
N GLY A 162 23.76 -2.01 2.00
CA GLY A 162 23.52 -1.32 3.27
C GLY A 162 22.04 -1.21 3.64
N VAL A 163 21.19 -2.10 3.13
CA VAL A 163 19.76 -2.11 3.46
C VAL A 163 19.52 -2.97 4.71
N LYS A 164 18.58 -2.53 5.55
CA LYS A 164 18.20 -3.23 6.78
C LYS A 164 17.19 -4.34 6.52
N TYR A 165 16.28 -4.11 5.58
CA TYR A 165 15.21 -5.05 5.26
C TYR A 165 15.12 -5.32 3.77
N ILE A 166 14.67 -6.52 3.43
CA ILE A 166 14.31 -6.93 2.08
C ILE A 166 12.83 -7.28 2.07
N ILE A 167 12.09 -6.70 1.13
CA ILE A 167 10.69 -7.01 0.86
C ILE A 167 10.63 -7.85 -0.42
N THR A 168 10.01 -9.01 -0.31
CA THR A 168 9.78 -9.94 -1.42
C THR A 168 8.45 -10.66 -1.21
N GLY A 169 8.05 -11.50 -2.14
CA GLY A 169 6.80 -12.22 -2.05
C GLY A 169 6.43 -12.97 -3.30
N SER A 170 5.13 -13.25 -3.40
CA SER A 170 4.57 -13.99 -4.52
C SER A 170 3.14 -13.57 -4.84
N VAL A 171 2.78 -13.62 -6.11
CA VAL A 171 1.39 -13.61 -6.57
C VAL A 171 0.98 -15.07 -6.71
N ASN A 172 0.02 -15.52 -5.90
CA ASN A 172 -0.26 -16.94 -5.75
C ASN A 172 -1.45 -17.40 -6.57
N ASN A 173 -2.63 -16.87 -6.24
CA ASN A 173 -3.89 -17.33 -6.79
C ASN A 173 -4.67 -16.18 -7.43
N VAL A 174 -5.39 -16.49 -8.49
CA VAL A 174 -6.34 -15.59 -9.15
C VAL A 174 -7.66 -16.33 -9.25
N ASP A 175 -8.65 -15.87 -8.47
CA ASP A 175 -10.03 -16.35 -8.57
C ASP A 175 -10.82 -15.45 -9.51
N LEU A 176 -11.54 -16.06 -10.46
CA LEU A 176 -12.44 -15.36 -11.38
C LEU A 176 -13.84 -15.96 -11.21
N SER A 177 -14.78 -15.17 -10.72
CA SER A 177 -16.16 -15.61 -10.49
C SER A 177 -17.18 -14.59 -10.98
N TYR A 178 -18.20 -15.05 -11.71
CA TYR A 178 -19.34 -14.20 -12.06
C TYR A 178 -20.34 -14.19 -10.91
N LYS A 179 -20.69 -13.01 -10.40
CA LYS A 179 -21.70 -12.85 -9.36
C LYS A 179 -22.95 -12.18 -9.92
N THR A 180 -24.10 -12.77 -9.64
CA THR A 180 -25.42 -12.21 -9.93
C THR A 180 -26.21 -12.07 -8.63
N PHE A 181 -26.98 -10.99 -8.54
CA PHE A 181 -27.85 -10.68 -7.40
C PHE A 181 -29.31 -10.59 -7.84
N GLU A 182 -29.66 -11.22 -8.97
CA GLU A 182 -30.97 -11.10 -9.60
C GLU A 182 -32.13 -11.48 -8.68
N SER A 183 -31.96 -12.55 -7.88
CA SER A 183 -32.96 -13.01 -6.91
C SER A 183 -33.11 -12.06 -5.72
N ALA A 184 -32.01 -11.54 -5.18
CA ALA A 184 -32.02 -10.55 -4.10
C ALA A 184 -32.64 -9.23 -4.57
N ARG A 185 -32.32 -8.80 -5.80
CA ARG A 185 -32.89 -7.60 -6.44
C ARG A 185 -34.40 -7.72 -6.63
N LYS A 186 -34.87 -8.83 -7.20
CA LYS A 186 -36.31 -9.12 -7.36
C LYS A 186 -37.04 -9.17 -6.02
N GLY A 187 -36.38 -9.60 -4.94
CA GLY A 187 -36.95 -9.56 -3.59
C GLY A 187 -37.09 -8.15 -3.02
N LEU A 188 -36.10 -7.29 -3.25
CA LEU A 188 -36.09 -5.89 -2.79
C LEU A 188 -37.02 -4.99 -3.61
N GLU A 189 -37.18 -5.25 -4.90
CA GLU A 189 -38.15 -4.57 -5.78
C GLU A 189 -39.60 -4.97 -5.46
N LYS A 190 -39.82 -6.20 -4.96
CA LYS A 190 -41.17 -6.70 -4.61
C LYS A 190 -41.56 -6.50 -3.15
N GLY A 191 -40.61 -6.16 -2.27
CA GLY A 191 -40.83 -5.95 -0.84
C GLY A 191 -41.27 -4.52 -0.51
N GLY A 192 -42.45 -4.11 -0.99
CA GLY A 192 -43.00 -2.79 -0.67
C GLY A 192 -43.31 -2.68 0.82
N SER A 193 -42.62 -1.76 1.53
CA SER A 193 -42.78 -1.61 2.98
C SER A 193 -44.01 -0.77 3.36
N GLY A 194 -44.88 -0.46 2.39
CA GLY A 194 -46.04 0.43 2.55
C GLY A 194 -45.70 1.90 2.84
N SER A 195 -44.41 2.28 2.79
CA SER A 195 -43.92 3.62 3.13
C SER A 195 -42.99 4.13 2.04
N TYR A 196 -43.19 5.39 1.63
CA TYR A 196 -42.38 6.06 0.60
C TYR A 196 -40.88 6.03 0.90
N LEU A 197 -40.48 6.10 2.18
CA LEU A 197 -39.07 6.02 2.57
C LEU A 197 -38.50 4.60 2.40
N GLY A 198 -39.30 3.57 2.66
CA GLY A 198 -38.86 2.17 2.52
C GLY A 198 -38.72 1.74 1.07
N ASP A 199 -39.62 2.19 0.20
CA ASP A 199 -39.53 1.93 -1.25
C ASP A 199 -38.31 2.64 -1.87
N LEU A 200 -38.00 3.86 -1.42
CA LEU A 200 -36.78 4.57 -1.84
C LEU A 200 -35.51 3.87 -1.34
N LEU A 201 -35.49 3.37 -0.10
CA LEU A 201 -34.37 2.59 0.41
C LEU A 201 -34.20 1.26 -0.34
N GLY A 202 -35.30 0.58 -0.67
CA GLY A 202 -35.30 -0.67 -1.43
C GLY A 202 -34.74 -0.51 -2.84
N THR A 203 -35.11 0.57 -3.54
CA THR A 203 -34.60 0.88 -4.88
C THR A 203 -33.12 1.28 -4.88
N VAL A 204 -32.67 2.08 -3.92
CA VAL A 204 -31.24 2.43 -3.76
C VAL A 204 -30.42 1.18 -3.43
N ALA A 205 -30.94 0.29 -2.57
CA ALA A 205 -30.29 -0.98 -2.27
C ALA A 205 -30.21 -1.90 -3.49
N ALA A 206 -31.28 -2.00 -4.29
CA ALA A 206 -31.32 -2.75 -5.54
C ALA A 206 -30.30 -2.23 -6.56
N ALA A 207 -30.21 -0.91 -6.75
CA ALA A 207 -29.21 -0.29 -7.62
C ALA A 207 -27.77 -0.53 -7.12
N GLY A 208 -27.56 -0.53 -5.80
CA GLY A 208 -26.28 -0.88 -5.18
C GLY A 208 -25.87 -2.34 -5.45
N LEU A 209 -26.83 -3.27 -5.49
CA LEU A 209 -26.60 -4.67 -5.86
C LEU A 209 -26.30 -4.83 -7.36
N GLU A 210 -26.99 -4.10 -8.24
CA GLU A 210 -26.71 -4.12 -9.68
C GLU A 210 -25.29 -3.67 -10.01
N ALA A 211 -24.75 -2.70 -9.26
CA ALA A 211 -23.38 -2.23 -9.40
C ALA A 211 -22.33 -3.27 -8.95
N GLN A 212 -22.74 -4.31 -8.20
CA GLN A 212 -21.89 -5.40 -7.75
C GLN A 212 -21.95 -6.64 -8.64
N GLU A 213 -22.88 -6.69 -9.58
CA GLU A 213 -23.02 -7.80 -10.52
C GLU A 213 -21.96 -7.77 -11.61
N GLY A 214 -21.44 -8.95 -11.93
CA GLY A 214 -20.46 -9.15 -12.99
C GLY A 214 -19.29 -10.02 -12.58
N TRP A 215 -18.29 -10.04 -13.45
CA TRP A 215 -17.04 -10.74 -13.22
C TRP A 215 -16.26 -10.06 -12.09
N ASN A 216 -16.10 -10.81 -11.01
CA ASN A 216 -15.25 -10.48 -9.87
C ASN A 216 -13.93 -11.22 -10.05
N ILE A 217 -12.83 -10.50 -9.88
CA ILE A 217 -11.49 -11.07 -9.86
C ILE A 217 -10.86 -10.83 -8.49
N SER A 218 -10.32 -11.88 -7.90
CA SER A 218 -9.59 -11.81 -6.63
C SER A 218 -8.15 -12.27 -6.84
N THR A 219 -7.18 -11.50 -6.37
CA THR A 219 -5.76 -11.83 -6.50
C THR A 219 -5.13 -11.92 -5.11
N ASP A 220 -4.49 -13.05 -4.83
CA ASP A 220 -3.78 -13.30 -3.58
C ASP A 220 -2.29 -12.95 -3.72
N ILE A 221 -1.80 -12.08 -2.83
CA ILE A 221 -0.40 -11.66 -2.76
C ILE A 221 0.16 -12.05 -1.40
N ALA A 222 1.23 -12.84 -1.38
CA ALA A 222 2.04 -13.04 -0.19
C ALA A 222 3.17 -12.01 -0.14
N ILE A 223 3.37 -11.39 1.01
CA ILE A 223 4.43 -10.40 1.23
C ILE A 223 5.22 -10.80 2.46
N ARG A 224 6.54 -10.76 2.32
CA ARG A 224 7.51 -11.14 3.33
C ARG A 224 8.50 -10.00 3.53
N ILE A 225 8.87 -9.74 4.78
CA ILE A 225 9.97 -8.84 5.12
C ILE A 225 11.04 -9.67 5.81
N ILE A 226 12.24 -9.60 5.28
CA ILE A 226 13.43 -10.30 5.77
C ILE A 226 14.34 -9.27 6.42
N ASP A 227 14.75 -9.55 7.65
CA ASP A 227 15.81 -8.81 8.33
C ASP A 227 17.17 -9.22 7.76
N VAL A 228 17.95 -8.26 7.28
CA VAL A 228 19.22 -8.53 6.58
C VAL A 228 20.31 -8.93 7.56
N GLU A 229 20.25 -8.48 8.81
CA GLU A 229 21.26 -8.81 9.81
C GLU A 229 21.20 -10.30 10.16
N SER A 230 20.02 -10.76 10.56
CA SER A 230 19.74 -12.13 11.00
C SER A 230 19.37 -13.11 9.87
N GLY A 231 18.88 -12.60 8.74
CA GLY A 231 18.29 -13.40 7.66
C GLY A 231 16.89 -13.96 7.99
N ALA A 232 16.29 -13.57 9.11
CA ALA A 232 14.98 -14.08 9.53
C ALA A 232 13.83 -13.34 8.84
N ILE A 233 12.74 -14.05 8.58
CA ILE A 233 11.48 -13.44 8.14
C ILE A 233 10.77 -12.87 9.36
N ILE A 234 10.74 -11.55 9.47
CA ILE A 234 10.14 -10.83 10.60
C ILE A 234 8.68 -10.45 10.36
N PHE A 235 8.23 -10.55 9.12
CA PHE A 235 6.83 -10.33 8.73
C PHE A 235 6.48 -11.22 7.55
N SER A 236 5.32 -11.85 7.61
CA SER A 236 4.73 -12.59 6.49
C SER A 236 3.22 -12.42 6.54
N LYS A 237 2.61 -11.98 5.43
CA LYS A 237 1.17 -11.83 5.33
C LYS A 237 0.70 -12.11 3.91
N VAL A 238 -0.41 -12.83 3.79
CA VAL A 238 -1.16 -12.95 2.54
C VAL A 238 -2.29 -11.94 2.56
N VAL A 239 -2.46 -11.20 1.47
CA VAL A 239 -3.58 -10.30 1.24
C VAL A 239 -4.31 -10.65 -0.05
N THR A 240 -5.63 -10.57 0.01
CA THR A 240 -6.50 -10.80 -1.13
C THR A 240 -7.07 -9.47 -1.57
N GLY A 241 -6.70 -9.05 -2.78
CA GLY A 241 -7.29 -7.90 -3.42
C GLY A 241 -8.45 -8.32 -4.32
N LYS A 242 -9.50 -7.49 -4.43
CA LYS A 242 -10.67 -7.77 -5.26
C LYS A 242 -10.92 -6.65 -6.25
N HIS A 243 -11.40 -6.99 -7.44
CA HIS A 243 -11.85 -6.02 -8.43
C HIS A 243 -13.04 -6.54 -9.24
N ILE A 244 -13.97 -5.64 -9.57
CA ILE A 244 -15.13 -5.97 -10.41
C ILE A 244 -14.83 -5.44 -11.82
N ILE A 245 -14.77 -6.35 -12.80
CA ILE A 245 -14.56 -6.03 -14.22
C ILE A 245 -15.88 -5.59 -14.88
N GLY A 246 -17.02 -6.06 -14.35
CA GLY A 246 -18.36 -5.72 -14.82
C GLY A 246 -19.06 -6.88 -15.53
N LYS A 247 -20.18 -6.59 -16.21
CA LYS A 247 -21.11 -7.59 -16.78
C LYS A 247 -20.72 -8.15 -18.15
N THR A 248 -19.55 -7.82 -18.67
CA THR A 248 -19.11 -8.25 -20.02
C THR A 248 -19.13 -9.77 -20.11
N PRO A 249 -19.90 -10.39 -21.03
CA PRO A 249 -20.10 -11.85 -21.08
C PRO A 249 -18.80 -12.63 -21.22
N TYR A 250 -17.80 -12.04 -21.88
CA TYR A 250 -16.47 -12.60 -22.08
C TYR A 250 -15.42 -11.47 -21.97
N PRO A 251 -14.78 -11.30 -20.81
CA PRO A 251 -13.72 -10.30 -20.66
C PRO A 251 -12.54 -10.66 -21.57
N SER A 252 -11.95 -9.68 -22.26
CA SER A 252 -10.72 -9.90 -23.01
C SER A 252 -9.56 -10.25 -22.08
N PHE A 253 -8.50 -10.87 -22.62
CA PHE A 253 -7.29 -11.16 -21.85
C PHE A 253 -6.73 -9.89 -21.19
N ASP A 254 -6.72 -8.77 -21.90
CA ASP A 254 -6.27 -7.48 -21.34
C ASP A 254 -7.17 -6.98 -20.21
N ALA A 255 -8.48 -7.21 -20.29
CA ALA A 255 -9.42 -6.86 -19.22
C ALA A 255 -9.19 -7.72 -17.98
N LEU A 256 -8.90 -9.02 -18.15
CA LEU A 256 -8.54 -9.91 -17.05
C LEU A 256 -7.22 -9.50 -16.41
N VAL A 257 -6.17 -9.26 -17.21
CA VAL A 257 -4.86 -8.81 -16.72
C VAL A 257 -4.95 -7.47 -16.02
N GLY A 258 -5.67 -6.51 -16.61
CA GLY A 258 -5.95 -5.22 -15.98
C GLY A 258 -6.71 -5.39 -14.67
N GLY A 259 -7.68 -6.31 -14.63
CA GLY A 259 -8.44 -6.64 -13.44
C GLY A 259 -7.57 -7.25 -12.33
N MET A 260 -6.69 -8.19 -12.67
CA MET A 260 -5.73 -8.79 -11.73
C MET A 260 -4.80 -7.75 -11.14
N LYS A 261 -4.26 -6.84 -11.96
CA LYS A 261 -3.38 -5.75 -11.50
C LYS A 261 -4.10 -4.79 -10.57
N ARG A 262 -5.35 -4.43 -10.88
CA ARG A 262 -6.18 -3.57 -10.02
C ARG A 262 -6.55 -4.26 -8.71
N ALA A 263 -6.95 -5.53 -8.77
CA ALA A 263 -7.20 -6.34 -7.58
C ALA A 263 -5.94 -6.39 -6.72
N ALA A 264 -4.79 -6.74 -7.30
CA ALA A 264 -3.51 -6.77 -6.61
C ALA A 264 -3.16 -5.43 -5.94
N ALA A 265 -3.23 -4.32 -6.68
CA ALA A 265 -2.99 -2.97 -6.14
C ALA A 265 -3.93 -2.63 -4.98
N LYS A 266 -5.20 -3.07 -5.05
CA LYS A 266 -6.15 -2.94 -3.94
C LYS A 266 -5.73 -3.79 -2.75
N GLY A 267 -5.34 -5.05 -2.94
CA GLY A 267 -4.85 -5.91 -1.85
C GLY A 267 -3.67 -5.29 -1.09
N LEU A 268 -2.77 -4.58 -1.78
CA LEU A 268 -1.67 -3.85 -1.15
C LEU A 268 -2.13 -2.72 -0.22
N LEU A 269 -3.29 -2.10 -0.46
CA LEU A 269 -3.78 -1.06 0.45
C LEU A 269 -4.19 -1.63 1.83
N ASP A 270 -4.42 -2.94 1.95
CA ASP A 270 -4.75 -3.61 3.22
C ASP A 270 -3.53 -3.90 4.10
N ILE A 271 -2.31 -3.83 3.55
CA ILE A 271 -1.07 -3.96 4.34
C ILE A 271 -0.53 -2.60 4.80
N ARG A 272 -0.99 -1.50 4.17
CA ARG A 272 -0.56 -0.13 4.47
C ARG A 272 -0.55 0.19 5.97
N PRO A 273 -1.56 -0.20 6.78
CA PRO A 273 -1.52 0.06 8.22
C PRO A 273 -0.35 -0.63 8.92
N GLN A 274 -0.05 -1.88 8.56
CA GLN A 274 1.09 -2.62 9.12
C GLN A 274 2.41 -2.02 8.65
N LEU A 275 2.55 -1.76 7.34
CA LEU A 275 3.76 -1.14 6.80
C LEU A 275 4.00 0.24 7.40
N SER A 276 2.98 1.07 7.55
CA SER A 276 3.14 2.41 8.15
C SER A 276 3.60 2.40 9.61
N LYS A 277 3.38 1.30 10.34
CA LYS A 277 3.97 1.08 11.67
C LYS A 277 5.43 0.68 11.59
N TRP A 278 5.78 -0.21 10.65
CA TRP A 278 7.15 -0.67 10.46
C TRP A 278 8.08 0.41 9.88
N PHE A 279 7.57 1.17 8.90
CA PHE A 279 8.24 2.29 8.24
C PHE A 279 7.65 3.61 8.73
N SER A 280 7.51 3.73 10.07
CA SER A 280 7.00 4.92 10.73
C SER A 280 7.91 6.11 10.50
N VAL A 281 7.35 7.25 10.10
CA VAL A 281 8.10 8.51 10.00
C VAL A 281 8.29 9.06 11.42
N LYS A 282 9.54 9.12 11.86
CA LYS A 282 9.94 9.62 13.17
C LYS A 282 10.74 10.92 13.03
N GLY A 283 10.56 11.82 13.98
CA GLY A 283 11.26 13.09 14.07
C GLY A 283 11.27 13.60 15.51
N TYR A 284 11.57 14.87 15.70
CA TYR A 284 11.53 15.53 16.99
C TYR A 284 11.06 16.98 16.88
N VAL A 285 10.57 17.50 18.01
CA VAL A 285 10.19 18.90 18.15
C VAL A 285 11.43 19.78 18.20
N MET A 286 11.57 20.70 17.24
CA MET A 286 12.66 21.68 17.18
C MET A 286 12.36 22.94 17.98
N GLN A 287 11.09 23.36 18.01
CA GLN A 287 10.65 24.60 18.64
C GLN A 287 9.17 24.49 18.99
N THR A 288 8.73 25.15 20.06
CA THR A 288 7.31 25.35 20.36
C THR A 288 6.99 26.84 20.39
N ARG A 289 5.74 27.20 20.05
CA ARG A 289 5.23 28.56 20.13
C ARG A 289 3.82 28.58 20.69
N THR A 290 3.50 29.56 21.53
CA THR A 290 2.18 29.73 22.14
C THR A 290 1.55 31.02 21.66
N SER A 291 0.24 31.00 21.38
CA SER A 291 -0.50 32.19 20.99
C SER A 291 -0.51 33.23 22.12
N PRO A 292 -0.64 34.54 21.82
CA PRO A 292 -0.67 35.58 22.84
C PRO A 292 -1.77 35.41 23.89
N ASP A 293 -2.89 34.78 23.52
CA ASP A 293 -4.01 34.47 24.41
C ASP A 293 -3.82 33.16 25.21
N GLY A 294 -2.72 32.43 25.00
CA GLY A 294 -2.39 31.18 25.67
C GLY A 294 -3.25 29.97 25.27
N LYS A 295 -4.22 30.12 24.36
CA LYS A 295 -5.20 29.08 24.04
C LYS A 295 -4.70 28.06 23.01
N MET A 296 -3.80 28.48 22.14
CA MET A 296 -3.26 27.65 21.07
C MET A 296 -1.76 27.49 21.24
N ARG A 297 -1.27 26.29 20.96
CA ARG A 297 0.16 26.02 20.92
C ARG A 297 0.51 25.28 19.64
N SER A 298 1.65 25.63 19.08
CA SER A 298 2.20 25.01 17.87
C SER A 298 3.61 24.54 18.11
N ALA A 299 4.08 23.63 17.26
CA ALA A 299 5.44 23.16 17.26
C ALA A 299 6.01 23.12 15.84
N LEU A 300 7.31 23.36 15.72
CA LEU A 300 8.10 23.08 14.53
C LEU A 300 8.74 21.71 14.71
N ILE A 301 8.56 20.81 13.75
CA ILE A 301 9.17 19.47 13.76
C ILE A 301 10.17 19.32 12.61
N ASN A 302 11.16 18.44 12.76
CA ASN A 302 12.23 18.20 11.77
C ASN A 302 11.86 17.15 10.69
N ILE A 303 10.58 17.05 10.36
CA ILE A 303 10.07 16.19 9.29
C ILE A 303 9.09 17.00 8.45
N GLY A 304 9.08 16.76 7.14
CA GLY A 304 8.34 17.55 6.16
C GLY A 304 7.90 16.74 4.95
N GLU A 305 7.77 17.39 3.80
CA GLU A 305 7.25 16.78 2.57
C GLU A 305 8.11 15.61 2.08
N LYS A 306 9.44 15.67 2.26
CA LYS A 306 10.36 14.58 1.86
C LYS A 306 10.05 13.26 2.56
N GLN A 307 9.50 13.31 3.76
CA GLN A 307 9.07 12.13 4.52
C GLN A 307 7.58 11.81 4.29
N GLY A 308 6.95 12.39 3.26
CA GLY A 308 5.56 12.12 2.90
C GLY A 308 4.54 12.72 3.86
N LEU A 309 4.90 13.73 4.66
CA LEU A 309 3.91 14.49 5.42
C LEU A 309 3.07 15.36 4.49
N LYS A 310 1.77 15.44 4.79
CA LYS A 310 0.78 16.26 4.10
C LYS A 310 0.02 17.13 5.10
N PRO A 311 -0.49 18.31 4.71
CA PRO A 311 -1.40 19.08 5.56
C PRO A 311 -2.54 18.21 6.10
N GLY A 312 -2.84 18.33 7.39
CA GLY A 312 -3.84 17.53 8.09
C GLY A 312 -3.34 16.17 8.61
N SER A 313 -2.12 15.74 8.27
CA SER A 313 -1.51 14.54 8.85
C SER A 313 -1.43 14.66 10.37
N ILE A 314 -1.63 13.54 11.07
CA ILE A 314 -1.59 13.50 12.53
C ILE A 314 -0.31 12.80 12.97
N LEU A 315 0.36 13.37 13.97
CA LEU A 315 1.50 12.76 14.65
C LEU A 315 1.22 12.64 16.15
N TYR A 316 1.88 11.67 16.78
CA TYR A 316 1.91 11.49 18.22
C TYR A 316 3.23 12.00 18.78
N ALA A 317 3.18 12.62 19.95
CA ALA A 317 4.34 13.01 20.71
C ALA A 317 4.61 12.00 21.82
N TYR A 318 5.87 11.73 22.10
CA TYR A 318 6.31 10.79 23.13
C TYR A 318 7.29 11.45 24.10
N THR A 319 7.27 10.96 25.34
CA THR A 319 8.25 11.27 26.39
C THR A 319 8.93 9.97 26.81
N PHE A 320 10.12 10.10 27.40
CA PHE A 320 10.96 8.97 27.73
C PHE A 320 11.10 8.84 29.24
N GLN A 321 11.12 7.59 29.72
CA GLN A 321 11.44 7.28 31.10
C GLN A 321 12.47 6.15 31.14
N GLU A 322 13.44 6.31 32.03
CA GLU A 322 14.39 5.26 32.32
C GLU A 322 13.76 4.31 33.36
N VAL A 323 13.66 3.04 33.01
CA VAL A 323 13.09 2.01 33.89
C VAL A 323 14.16 0.97 34.18
N THR A 324 14.53 0.88 35.45
CA THR A 324 15.46 -0.13 35.95
C THR A 324 14.67 -1.39 36.33
N ASP A 325 15.14 -2.56 35.88
CA ASP A 325 14.53 -3.85 36.24
C ASP A 325 14.63 -4.06 37.76
N PRO A 326 13.52 -4.33 38.47
CA PRO A 326 13.53 -4.46 39.93
C PRO A 326 14.30 -5.69 40.43
N PHE A 327 14.65 -6.63 39.53
CA PHE A 327 15.41 -7.83 39.87
C PHE A 327 16.85 -7.81 39.32
N ASP A 328 17.20 -6.83 38.49
CA ASP A 328 18.54 -6.64 37.93
C ASP A 328 18.85 -5.15 37.75
N GLU A 329 19.52 -4.56 38.74
CA GLU A 329 19.90 -3.13 38.76
C GLU A 329 20.78 -2.71 37.57
N LYS A 330 21.40 -3.66 36.85
CA LYS A 330 22.22 -3.36 35.66
C LYS A 330 21.37 -3.29 34.38
N LYS A 331 20.15 -3.81 34.42
CA LYS A 331 19.25 -3.86 33.27
C LYS A 331 18.36 -2.64 33.28
N VAL A 332 18.86 -1.60 32.63
CA VAL A 332 18.16 -0.35 32.39
C VAL A 332 17.50 -0.41 31.02
N SER A 333 16.21 -0.13 30.96
CA SER A 333 15.42 -0.08 29.74
C SER A 333 14.84 1.30 29.49
N CYS A 334 14.61 1.62 28.22
CA CYS A 334 13.94 2.86 27.82
C CYS A 334 12.44 2.60 27.67
N ASP A 335 11.62 3.23 28.49
CA ASP A 335 10.17 3.26 28.32
C ASP A 335 9.75 4.49 27.49
N ILE A 336 8.84 4.27 26.54
CA ILE A 336 8.39 5.29 25.58
C ILE A 336 6.90 5.53 25.79
N ILE A 337 6.56 6.68 26.38
CA ILE A 337 5.20 6.98 26.82
C ILE A 337 4.57 7.96 25.84
N LYS A 338 3.43 7.56 25.28
CA LYS A 338 2.63 8.42 24.39
C LYS A 338 1.95 9.53 25.19
N LEU A 339 2.16 10.78 24.78
CA LEU A 339 1.44 11.91 25.35
C LEU A 339 -0.02 11.95 24.84
N PRO A 340 -0.99 12.36 25.67
CA PRO A 340 -2.41 12.44 25.29
C PRO A 340 -2.70 13.73 24.50
N VAL A 341 -1.90 13.98 23.47
CA VAL A 341 -2.04 15.09 22.52
C VAL A 341 -1.87 14.57 21.10
N GLU A 342 -2.50 15.23 20.15
CA GLU A 342 -2.29 14.99 18.72
C GLU A 342 -1.62 16.21 18.10
N LEU A 343 -0.64 15.97 17.24
CA LEU A 343 0.06 17.01 16.49
C LEU A 343 -0.47 17.02 15.07
N ARG A 344 -1.25 18.03 14.68
CA ARG A 344 -1.83 18.13 13.35
C ARG A 344 -0.97 19.02 12.46
N VAL A 345 -0.50 18.48 11.34
CA VAL A 345 0.29 19.23 10.34
C VAL A 345 -0.56 20.33 9.72
N THR A 346 -0.03 21.56 9.71
CA THR A 346 -0.71 22.72 9.12
C THR A 346 -0.40 22.85 7.63
N GLU A 347 -0.88 23.90 6.99
CA GLU A 347 -0.48 24.23 5.61
C GLU A 347 0.98 24.72 5.50
N GLN A 348 1.62 25.08 6.62
CA GLN A 348 3.00 25.54 6.68
C GLN A 348 3.97 24.36 6.76
N ILE A 349 4.16 23.71 5.63
CA ILE A 349 5.06 22.57 5.45
C ILE A 349 6.21 22.91 4.50
N GLN A 350 7.41 22.42 4.81
CA GLN A 350 8.62 22.55 4.01
C GLN A 350 9.17 21.16 3.69
N ALA A 351 10.23 21.10 2.89
CA ALA A 351 10.82 19.83 2.47
C ALA A 351 11.26 18.93 3.64
N ASP A 352 11.87 19.51 4.68
CA ASP A 352 12.47 18.80 5.83
C ASP A 352 11.86 19.20 7.18
N LYS A 353 10.90 20.13 7.19
CA LYS A 353 10.30 20.65 8.43
C LYS A 353 8.82 20.94 8.22
N ALA A 354 8.05 20.91 9.30
CA ALA A 354 6.64 21.25 9.26
C ALA A 354 6.22 21.95 10.54
N TRP A 355 5.28 22.88 10.42
CA TRP A 355 4.55 23.38 11.57
C TRP A 355 3.36 22.47 11.87
N VAL A 356 3.16 22.19 13.15
CA VAL A 356 2.03 21.43 13.66
C VAL A 356 1.28 22.23 14.70
N LEU A 357 -0.05 22.12 14.69
CA LEU A 357 -0.90 22.55 15.79
C LEU A 357 -0.96 21.43 16.84
N ILE A 358 -0.80 21.78 18.12
CA ILE A 358 -0.90 20.84 19.23
C ILE A 358 -2.36 20.82 19.71
N GLU A 359 -3.05 19.72 19.47
CA GLU A 359 -4.44 19.51 19.84
C GLU A 359 -4.55 18.62 21.09
N GLY A 360 -5.30 19.08 22.09
CA GLY A 360 -5.49 18.35 23.34
C GLY A 360 -6.12 19.24 24.41
N LYS A 361 -6.26 18.70 25.63
CA LYS A 361 -6.69 19.50 26.79
C LYS A 361 -5.64 20.59 27.10
N PRO A 362 -6.03 21.78 27.59
CA PRO A 362 -5.09 22.87 27.89
C PRO A 362 -3.90 22.49 28.80
N GLU A 363 -4.13 21.60 29.76
CA GLU A 363 -3.09 21.09 30.66
C GLU A 363 -2.09 20.13 29.98
N GLN A 364 -2.47 19.54 28.84
CA GLN A 364 -1.70 18.52 28.15
C GLN A 364 -0.86 19.13 27.01
N ILE A 365 -1.37 20.17 26.34
CA ILE A 365 -0.63 20.87 25.28
C ILE A 365 0.64 21.55 25.81
N THR A 366 0.67 21.90 27.11
CA THR A 366 1.85 22.47 27.77
C THR A 366 2.98 21.44 27.97
N ARG A 367 2.66 20.15 27.97
CA ARG A 367 3.63 19.04 28.15
C ARG A 367 4.51 18.77 26.94
N VAL A 368 4.16 19.31 25.77
CA VAL A 368 5.00 19.20 24.58
C VAL A 368 6.24 20.10 24.74
N LYS A 369 7.43 19.50 24.60
CA LYS A 369 8.71 20.17 24.79
C LYS A 369 9.62 20.00 23.58
N VAL A 370 10.56 20.94 23.43
CA VAL A 370 11.63 20.83 22.43
C VAL A 370 12.49 19.60 22.73
N GLY A 371 12.79 18.82 21.71
CA GLY A 371 13.56 17.58 21.81
C GLY A 371 12.69 16.32 21.90
N GLN A 372 11.37 16.42 22.15
CA GLN A 372 10.51 15.22 22.22
C GLN A 372 10.39 14.51 20.87
N LEU A 373 10.34 13.18 20.92
CA LEU A 373 10.12 12.34 19.76
C LEU A 373 8.68 12.54 19.24
N VAL A 374 8.55 12.65 17.93
CA VAL A 374 7.27 12.65 17.23
C VAL A 374 7.22 11.51 16.21
N GLU A 375 6.06 10.88 16.07
CA GLU A 375 5.86 9.79 15.11
C GLU A 375 4.54 9.99 14.37
N ARG A 376 4.54 9.83 13.04
CA ARG A 376 3.31 9.90 12.27
C ARG A 376 2.35 8.78 12.69
N LYS A 377 1.08 9.13 12.91
CA LYS A 377 0.02 8.16 13.15
C LYS A 377 -0.01 7.13 12.00
N PRO A 378 -0.17 5.82 12.30
CA PRO A 378 -0.30 4.80 11.27
C PRO A 378 -1.40 5.16 10.27
N LEU A 379 -1.12 4.94 8.99
CA LEU A 379 -2.05 5.25 7.92
C LEU A 379 -3.22 4.25 7.93
N GLU A 380 -4.38 4.71 7.48
CA GLU A 380 -5.56 3.86 7.34
C GLU A 380 -5.43 2.97 6.10
N GLY A 381 -6.03 1.77 6.19
CA GLY A 381 -6.10 0.82 5.09
C GLY A 381 -7.25 1.14 4.13
N GLN A 382 -7.69 0.16 3.35
CA GLN A 382 -8.85 0.37 2.49
C GLN A 382 -10.14 0.63 3.26
N GLY A 383 -10.96 1.53 2.70
CA GLY A 383 -12.36 1.68 3.09
C GLY A 383 -13.18 0.44 2.73
N PHE A 384 -14.32 0.26 3.43
CA PHE A 384 -15.20 -0.90 3.29
C PHE A 384 -15.60 -1.22 1.83
N PHE A 385 -15.98 -0.22 1.05
CA PHE A 385 -16.39 -0.41 -0.35
C PHE A 385 -15.26 -0.88 -1.28
N MET A 386 -14.01 -0.43 -1.05
CA MET A 386 -12.86 -0.87 -1.85
C MET A 386 -12.54 -2.35 -1.60
N LYS A 387 -12.69 -2.82 -0.35
CA LYS A 387 -12.53 -4.24 0.00
C LYS A 387 -13.52 -5.16 -0.71
N MET A 388 -14.68 -4.61 -1.10
CA MET A 388 -15.70 -5.33 -1.86
C MET A 388 -15.43 -5.35 -3.37
N GLY A 389 -14.40 -4.65 -3.85
CA GLY A 389 -13.95 -4.72 -5.24
C GLY A 389 -14.18 -3.45 -6.09
N HIS A 390 -14.84 -2.43 -5.53
CA HIS A 390 -15.13 -1.15 -6.21
C HIS A 390 -13.91 -0.26 -6.36
#